data_AF-A0A918E0G8-F1
#
_entry.id   AF-A0A918E0G8-F1
#
_cell.length_a   1.000
_cell.length_b   1.000
_cell.length_c   1.000
_cell.angle_alpha   90.00
_cell.angle_beta   90.00
_cell.angle_gamma   90.00
#
_symmetry.space_group_name_H-M   'P 1'
#
loop_
_entity.id
_entity.type
_entity.pdbx_description
1 polymer ?
#
loop_
_entity_poly.entity_id
_entity_poly.type
_entity_poly.pdbx_seq_one_letter_code
_entity_poly.pdbx_strand_id
1 'polypeptide(L)'
;MGDWRRIEDHGAYDLLVLDCAGQGKDNDAADPARLLESGGAVVIDDFAPGTTWPPHFNGARDLPRLHWVEHPDLHTTELRLAPDLSVVVGTRLPVA
;
A
#
# COMPACT_ATOMS: atom_id res chain seq x y z
N MET A 1 19.51 1.92 -2.29
CA MET A 1 18.06 1.99 -2.52
C MET A 1 17.80 1.77 -4.00
N GLY A 2 16.82 0.94 -4.34
CA GLY A 2 16.41 0.68 -5.72
C GLY A 2 15.26 1.61 -6.12
N ASP A 3 15.25 2.05 -7.36
CA ASP A 3 14.11 2.78 -7.93
C ASP A 3 13.01 1.78 -8.28
N TRP A 4 11.91 1.80 -7.52
CA TRP A 4 10.80 0.86 -7.70
C TRP A 4 10.15 1.04 -9.08
N ARG A 5 10.21 2.23 -9.70
CA ARG A 5 9.58 2.49 -11.00
C ARG A 5 10.10 1.57 -12.10
N ARG A 6 11.33 1.06 -11.96
CA ARG A 6 11.94 0.11 -12.92
C ARG A 6 11.20 -1.21 -13.00
N ILE A 7 10.39 -1.56 -11.99
CA ILE A 7 9.61 -2.81 -12.02
C ILE A 7 8.34 -2.68 -12.88
N GLU A 8 7.92 -1.44 -13.23
CA GLU A 8 6.79 -1.20 -14.14
C GLU A 8 7.02 -1.82 -15.52
N ASP A 9 8.26 -1.82 -16.00
CA ASP A 9 8.65 -2.38 -17.30
C ASP A 9 8.51 -3.91 -17.37
N HIS A 10 8.28 -4.56 -16.24
CA HIS A 10 8.23 -6.01 -16.10
C HIS A 10 6.87 -6.53 -15.60
N GLY A 11 5.91 -5.64 -15.35
CA GLY A 11 4.56 -5.97 -14.86
C GLY A 11 3.63 -6.57 -15.93
N ALA A 12 2.45 -7.07 -15.56
CA ALA A 12 1.86 -6.99 -14.22
C ALA A 12 2.15 -8.23 -13.33
N TYR A 13 2.06 -8.06 -12.01
CA TYR A 13 2.42 -9.05 -11.01
C TYR A 13 1.18 -9.63 -10.30
N ASP A 14 1.24 -10.89 -9.92
CA ASP A 14 0.23 -11.52 -9.05
C ASP A 14 0.35 -11.10 -7.58
N LEU A 15 1.56 -10.70 -7.15
CA LEU A 15 1.86 -10.22 -5.80
C LEU A 15 2.88 -9.07 -5.87
N LEU A 16 2.51 -7.93 -5.29
CA LEU A 16 3.38 -6.76 -5.12
C LEU A 16 3.61 -6.49 -3.63
N VAL A 17 4.85 -6.33 -3.22
CA VAL A 17 5.21 -5.96 -1.85
C VAL A 17 5.94 -4.62 -1.88
N LEU A 18 5.38 -3.62 -1.21
CA LEU A 18 5.90 -2.26 -1.14
C LEU A 18 6.30 -1.92 0.28
N ASP A 19 7.52 -1.42 0.44
CA ASP A 19 8.02 -0.90 1.71
C ASP A 19 7.69 0.60 1.82
N CYS A 20 6.76 0.93 2.72
CA CYS A 20 6.33 2.30 2.92
C CYS A 20 7.45 3.15 3.57
N ALA A 21 8.50 2.56 4.17
CA ALA A 21 9.64 3.28 4.72
C ALA A 21 10.40 4.13 3.68
N GLY A 22 10.37 3.73 2.42
CA GLY A 22 11.25 4.30 1.39
C GLY A 22 10.59 4.81 0.12
N GLN A 23 9.42 4.28 -0.28
CA GLN A 23 8.96 4.45 -1.68
C GLN A 23 7.44 4.63 -1.88
N GLY A 24 6.65 4.79 -0.80
CA GLY A 24 5.17 4.78 -0.88
C GLY A 24 4.44 5.86 -0.08
N LYS A 25 5.12 6.93 0.34
CA LYS A 25 4.57 7.97 1.24
C LYS A 25 4.34 9.35 0.61
N ASP A 26 4.78 9.58 -0.64
CA ASP A 26 4.70 10.89 -1.33
C ASP A 26 3.92 10.81 -2.67
N ASN A 27 3.78 11.96 -3.36
CA ASN A 27 3.00 12.23 -4.60
C ASN A 27 3.22 11.29 -5.82
N ASP A 28 4.02 10.24 -5.69
CA ASP A 28 4.32 9.28 -6.76
C ASP A 28 4.29 7.85 -6.21
N ALA A 29 3.17 7.50 -5.57
CA ALA A 29 2.90 6.15 -5.12
C ALA A 29 2.72 5.21 -6.32
N ALA A 30 3.12 3.95 -6.14
CA ALA A 30 2.98 2.90 -7.14
C ALA A 30 1.51 2.71 -7.57
N ASP A 31 1.26 2.71 -8.89
CA ASP A 31 -0.08 2.53 -9.44
C ASP A 31 -0.47 1.04 -9.48
N PRO A 32 -1.42 0.58 -8.65
CA PRO A 32 -1.82 -0.82 -8.62
C PRO A 32 -2.46 -1.28 -9.93
N ALA A 33 -3.10 -0.39 -10.68
CA ALA A 33 -3.74 -0.74 -11.95
C ALA A 33 -2.71 -1.10 -13.03
N ARG A 34 -1.50 -0.56 -12.93
CA ARG A 34 -0.38 -0.83 -13.84
C ARG A 34 0.48 -1.99 -13.39
N LEU A 35 0.61 -2.19 -12.08
CA LEU A 35 1.56 -3.14 -11.51
C LEU A 35 0.95 -4.47 -11.10
N LEU A 36 -0.35 -4.56 -10.84
CA LEU A 36 -0.98 -5.81 -10.42
C LEU A 36 -1.85 -6.40 -11.52
N GLU A 37 -1.83 -7.72 -11.64
CA GLU A 37 -2.85 -8.43 -12.40
C GLU A 37 -4.23 -8.24 -11.76
N SER A 38 -5.29 -8.38 -12.56
CA SER A 38 -6.66 -8.36 -12.03
C SER A 38 -6.84 -9.47 -10.99
N GLY A 39 -7.20 -9.11 -9.75
CA GLY A 39 -7.26 -10.05 -8.61
C GLY A 39 -5.92 -10.30 -7.91
N GLY A 40 -4.82 -9.73 -8.40
CA GLY A 40 -3.51 -9.78 -7.75
C GLY A 40 -3.50 -9.10 -6.39
N ALA A 41 -2.55 -9.47 -5.53
CA ALA A 41 -2.46 -9.02 -4.16
C ALA A 41 -1.36 -7.97 -3.96
N VAL A 42 -1.60 -7.03 -3.04
CA VAL A 42 -0.60 -6.05 -2.60
C VAL A 42 -0.42 -6.11 -1.09
N VAL A 43 0.83 -5.95 -0.67
CA VAL A 43 1.22 -5.79 0.74
C VAL A 43 2.00 -4.49 0.85
N ILE A 44 1.52 -3.58 1.68
CA ILE A 44 2.19 -2.32 2.04
C ILE A 44 2.67 -2.45 3.48
N ASP A 45 3.99 -2.56 3.63
CA ASP A 45 4.65 -2.79 4.92
C ASP A 45 5.14 -1.47 5.53
N ASP A 46 5.61 -1.51 6.79
CA ASP A 46 6.18 -0.39 7.54
C ASP A 46 5.18 0.71 7.96
N PHE A 47 4.02 0.29 8.49
CA PHE A 47 3.16 1.18 9.27
C PHE A 47 3.32 0.94 10.77
N ALA A 48 3.46 2.03 11.52
CA ALA A 48 3.15 1.98 12.95
C ALA A 48 1.64 1.73 13.14
N PRO A 49 1.20 0.95 14.14
CA PRO A 49 -0.21 0.64 14.28
C PRO A 49 -1.10 1.86 14.53
N GLY A 50 -2.22 1.92 13.80
CA GLY A 50 -3.22 2.96 14.01
C GLY A 50 -4.00 2.69 15.28
N THR A 51 -4.24 3.72 16.08
CA THR A 51 -5.02 3.61 17.33
C THR A 51 -6.25 4.51 17.35
N THR A 52 -6.45 5.33 16.31
CA THR A 52 -7.53 6.31 16.20
C THR A 52 -8.05 6.40 14.77
N TRP A 53 -9.27 6.93 14.62
CA TRP A 53 -9.82 7.32 13.33
C TRP A 53 -10.20 8.81 13.32
N PRO A 54 -9.78 9.60 12.30
CA PRO A 54 -8.87 9.23 11.23
C PRO A 54 -7.46 8.88 11.77
N PRO A 55 -6.69 8.04 11.04
CA PRO A 55 -5.38 7.61 11.46
C PRO A 55 -4.43 8.81 11.52
N HIS A 56 -3.59 8.84 12.56
CA HIS A 56 -2.57 9.86 12.74
C HIS A 56 -1.21 9.20 12.95
N PHE A 57 -0.17 9.82 12.41
CA PHE A 57 1.22 9.45 12.60
C PHE A 57 2.04 10.71 12.83
N ASN A 58 2.90 10.72 13.86
CA ASN A 58 3.71 11.88 14.26
C ASN A 58 2.93 13.21 14.39
N GLY A 59 1.70 13.15 14.92
CA GLY A 59 0.87 14.33 15.19
C GLY A 59 0.13 14.91 13.97
N ALA A 60 0.26 14.29 12.80
CA ALA A 60 -0.47 14.65 11.58
C ALA A 60 -1.33 13.47 11.09
N ARG A 61 -2.31 13.75 10.22
CA ARG A 61 -3.11 12.71 9.56
C ARG A 61 -2.19 11.82 8.73
N ASP A 62 -2.36 10.50 8.86
CA ASP A 62 -1.55 9.49 8.15
C ASP A 62 -2.06 9.33 6.71
N LEU A 63 -1.67 10.27 5.85
CA LEU A 63 -2.09 10.29 4.44
C LEU A 63 -1.60 9.08 3.63
N PRO A 64 -0.36 8.58 3.80
CA PRO A 64 0.08 7.37 3.11
C PRO A 64 -0.80 6.16 3.44
N ARG A 65 -1.14 5.95 4.71
CA ARG A 65 -2.05 4.86 5.08
C ARG A 65 -3.41 5.03 4.41
N LEU A 66 -3.96 6.23 4.46
CA LEU A 66 -5.27 6.51 3.86
C LEU A 66 -5.27 6.35 2.35
N HIS A 67 -4.19 6.71 1.67
CA HIS A 67 -4.05 6.50 0.23
C HIS A 67 -4.25 5.03 -0.16
N TRP A 68 -3.67 4.11 0.60
CA TRP A 68 -3.80 2.67 0.36
C TRP A 68 -5.13 2.10 0.88
N VAL A 69 -5.55 2.47 2.09
CA VAL A 69 -6.79 1.97 2.70
C VAL A 69 -8.03 2.43 1.91
N GLU A 70 -8.02 3.63 1.35
CA GLU A 70 -9.14 4.20 0.60
C GLU A 70 -8.92 4.10 -0.93
N HIS A 71 -7.94 3.31 -1.40
CA HIS A 71 -7.60 3.23 -2.82
C HIS A 71 -8.77 2.68 -3.65
N PRO A 72 -9.22 3.38 -4.72
CA PRO A 72 -10.44 3.02 -5.45
C PRO A 72 -10.35 1.67 -6.18
N ASP A 73 -9.17 1.28 -6.63
CA ASP A 73 -8.96 0.03 -7.39
C ASP A 73 -8.62 -1.20 -6.52
N LEU A 74 -8.62 -1.04 -5.19
CA LEU A 74 -8.23 -2.09 -4.26
C LEU A 74 -9.34 -2.38 -3.25
N HIS A 75 -9.55 -3.65 -2.94
CA HIS A 75 -10.18 -4.04 -1.67
C HIS A 75 -9.09 -4.23 -0.63
N THR A 76 -9.02 -3.35 0.38
CA THR A 76 -7.94 -3.33 1.36
C THR A 76 -8.41 -3.54 2.79
N THR A 77 -7.49 -3.98 3.64
CA THR A 77 -7.65 -4.02 5.09
C THR A 77 -6.30 -3.82 5.78
N GLU A 78 -6.30 -3.27 6.99
CA GLU A 78 -5.09 -3.17 7.82
C GLU A 78 -5.04 -4.34 8.79
N LEU A 79 -3.86 -4.95 8.92
CA LEU A 79 -3.56 -6.00 9.89
C LEU A 79 -2.49 -5.51 10.85
N ARG A 80 -2.81 -5.47 12.15
CA ARG A 80 -1.79 -5.31 13.18
C ARG A 80 -1.06 -6.63 13.36
N LEU A 81 0.23 -6.66 13.06
CA LEU A 81 1.07 -7.87 13.17
C LEU A 81 1.76 -7.94 14.54
N ALA A 82 2.14 -6.79 15.09
CA ALA A 82 2.79 -6.65 16.39
C ALA A 82 2.33 -5.37 17.10
N PRO A 83 2.68 -5.17 18.39
CA PRO A 83 2.34 -3.93 19.11
C PRO A 83 2.84 -2.64 18.43
N ASP A 84 3.91 -2.74 17.64
CA ASP A 84 4.62 -1.66 16.95
C ASP A 84 4.63 -1.80 15.42
N LEU A 85 3.95 -2.81 14.86
CA LEU A 85 3.91 -3.04 13.41
C LEU A 85 2.49 -3.36 12.90
N SER A 86 2.10 -2.67 11.84
CA SER A 86 0.92 -2.92 11.03
C SER A 86 1.28 -2.97 9.54
N VAL A 87 0.48 -3.70 8.78
CA VAL A 87 0.55 -3.76 7.32
C VAL A 87 -0.81 -3.47 6.72
N VAL A 88 -0.84 -2.85 5.54
CA VAL A 88 -2.06 -2.80 4.72
C VAL A 88 -1.93 -3.89 3.67
N VAL A 89 -2.94 -4.75 3.57
CA VAL A 89 -3.04 -5.77 2.51
C VAL A 89 -4.24 -5.46 1.64
N GLY A 90 -4.17 -5.80 0.37
CA GLY A 90 -5.31 -5.65 -0.52
C GLY A 90 -5.26 -6.53 -1.75
N THR A 91 -6.38 -6.58 -2.45
CA THR A 91 -6.50 -7.23 -3.76
C THR A 91 -6.96 -6.23 -4.81
N ARG A 92 -6.39 -6.29 -6.01
CA ARG A 92 -6.84 -5.49 -7.14
C ARG A 92 -8.23 -5.95 -7.56
N LEU A 93 -9.14 -4.99 -7.69
CA LEU A 93 -10.49 -5.25 -8.17
C LEU A 93 -10.46 -5.82 -9.60
N PRO A 94 -11.37 -6.75 -9.93
CA PRO A 94 -11.51 -7.21 -11.30
C PRO A 94 -11.84 -6.07 -12.25
N VAL A 95 -11.28 -6.10 -13.45
CA VAL A 95 -11.72 -5.22 -14.54
C VAL A 95 -13.10 -5.70 -14.99
N ALA A 96 -14.09 -4.80 -15.00
CA ALA A 96 -15.46 -5.09 -15.42
C ALA A 96 -15.57 -5.35 -16.93
#